data_AF-A0AA39V734-F1
#
_entry.id   AF-A0AA39V734-F1
#
_cell.length_a   1.000
_cell.length_b   1.000
_cell.length_c   1.000
_cell.angle_alpha   90.00
_cell.angle_beta   90.00
_cell.angle_gamma   90.00
#
_symmetry.space_group_name_H-M   'P 1'
#
loop_
_entity.id
_entity.type
_entity.pdbx_description
1 polymer ?
#
loop_
_entity_poly.entity_id
_entity_poly.type
_entity_poly.pdbx_seq_one_letter_code
_entity_poly.pdbx_strand_id
1 'polypeptide(L)'
;MESLLDISDVLILGGSHAGLSVAVALHKALHTCIIFNTHQPRNRCDTPVYIVPTWGNESAEEKCNASRAGLQKCGSVHFIDFGVETVPRTFDGLIHVTDSQEKVAGKKTLLAIGSHLQVNEWLDLLSAGSPPIQLQIKLNSIPSNLDGTKRN
;
A
#
# COMPACT_ATOMS: atom_id res chain seq x y z
N MET A 1 -32.99 10.93 -14.78
CA MET A 1 -32.87 9.56 -15.33
C MET A 1 -31.90 8.85 -14.41
N GLU A 2 -32.43 8.19 -13.38
CA GLU A 2 -31.62 7.55 -12.33
C GLU A 2 -30.85 6.36 -12.92
N SER A 3 -29.52 6.46 -12.98
CA SER A 3 -28.64 5.42 -13.52
C SER A 3 -28.42 4.32 -12.48
N LEU A 4 -29.41 3.44 -12.32
CA LEU A 4 -29.31 2.18 -11.56
C LEU A 4 -28.37 1.13 -12.22
N LEU A 5 -27.49 1.54 -13.14
CA LEU A 5 -26.72 0.66 -14.03
C LEU A 5 -25.20 0.58 -13.77
N ASP A 6 -24.62 1.32 -12.82
CA ASP A 6 -23.16 1.44 -12.65
C ASP A 6 -22.56 0.75 -11.40
N ILE A 7 -23.21 -0.29 -10.87
CA ILE A 7 -22.62 -1.04 -9.74
C ILE A 7 -21.53 -1.99 -10.25
N SER A 8 -20.28 -1.71 -9.89
CA SER A 8 -19.15 -2.60 -10.19
C SER A 8 -19.05 -3.76 -9.20
N ASP A 9 -18.50 -4.91 -9.63
CA ASP A 9 -18.27 -6.02 -8.71
C ASP A 9 -17.23 -5.67 -7.63
N VAL A 10 -16.17 -4.96 -8.01
CA VAL A 10 -15.07 -4.61 -7.09
C VAL A 10 -14.59 -3.17 -7.28
N LEU A 11 -14.47 -2.44 -6.17
CA LEU A 11 -13.79 -1.16 -6.08
C LEU A 11 -12.36 -1.38 -5.57
N ILE A 12 -11.35 -1.02 -6.36
CA ILE A 12 -9.93 -1.21 -6.03
C ILE A 12 -9.33 0.14 -5.68
N LEU A 13 -8.89 0.32 -4.43
CA LEU A 13 -8.26 1.55 -3.98
C LEU A 13 -6.75 1.43 -4.12
N GLY A 14 -6.18 1.99 -5.19
CA GLY A 14 -4.75 1.99 -5.49
C GLY A 14 -4.44 1.37 -6.85
N GLY A 15 -3.91 2.18 -7.78
CA GLY A 15 -3.62 1.79 -9.17
C GLY A 15 -2.17 1.38 -9.46
N SER A 16 -1.46 0.84 -8.46
CA SER A 16 -0.09 0.32 -8.62
C SER A 16 -0.08 -1.21 -8.78
N HIS A 17 1.07 -1.87 -8.60
CA HIS A 17 1.26 -3.30 -8.86
C HIS A 17 0.19 -4.21 -8.21
N ALA A 18 -0.16 -3.95 -6.95
CA ALA A 18 -1.15 -4.76 -6.24
C ALA A 18 -2.56 -4.60 -6.84
N GLY A 19 -3.02 -3.38 -7.10
CA GLY A 19 -4.34 -3.15 -7.68
C GLY A 19 -4.45 -3.61 -9.13
N LEU A 20 -3.40 -3.37 -9.94
CA LEU A 20 -3.36 -3.79 -11.34
C LEU A 20 -3.35 -5.32 -11.47
N SER A 21 -2.63 -6.05 -10.61
CA SER A 21 -2.62 -7.51 -10.65
C SER A 21 -3.99 -8.12 -10.29
N VAL A 22 -4.67 -7.54 -9.30
CA VAL A 22 -6.07 -7.90 -8.97
C VAL A 22 -7.00 -7.65 -10.16
N ALA A 23 -6.88 -6.49 -10.81
CA ALA A 23 -7.74 -6.15 -11.95
C ALA A 23 -7.56 -7.12 -13.12
N VAL A 24 -6.33 -7.56 -13.41
CA VAL A 24 -6.07 -8.62 -14.39
C VAL A 24 -6.80 -9.91 -14.01
N ALA A 25 -6.71 -10.34 -12.76
CA ALA A 25 -7.38 -11.55 -12.28
C ALA A 25 -8.91 -11.43 -12.38
N LEU A 26 -9.48 -10.30 -11.97
CA LEU A 26 -10.92 -10.03 -12.05
C LEU A 26 -11.44 -10.00 -13.48
N HIS A 27 -10.70 -9.36 -14.39
CA HIS A 27 -11.04 -9.36 -15.81
C HIS A 27 -11.11 -10.79 -16.37
N LYS A 28 -10.15 -11.66 -16.03
CA LYS A 28 -10.16 -13.07 -16.44
C LYS A 28 -11.31 -13.88 -15.81
N ALA A 29 -11.77 -13.47 -14.64
CA ALA A 29 -12.96 -14.01 -14.00
C ALA A 29 -14.28 -13.36 -14.48
N LEU A 30 -14.24 -12.51 -15.51
CA LEU A 30 -15.39 -11.78 -16.06
C LEU A 30 -16.09 -10.83 -15.07
N HIS A 31 -15.35 -10.36 -14.06
CA HIS A 31 -15.83 -9.36 -13.10
C HIS A 31 -15.51 -7.94 -13.57
N THR A 32 -16.43 -7.01 -13.25
CA THR A 32 -16.21 -5.57 -13.47
C THR A 32 -15.49 -4.94 -12.29
N CYS A 33 -14.53 -4.05 -12.55
CA CYS A 33 -13.90 -3.30 -11.48
C CYS A 33 -13.57 -1.86 -11.85
N ILE A 34 -13.50 -1.04 -10.80
CA ILE A 34 -13.07 0.36 -10.88
C ILE A 34 -11.82 0.50 -10.04
N ILE A 35 -10.76 1.05 -10.63
CA ILE A 35 -9.48 1.30 -9.97
C ILE A 35 -9.36 2.80 -9.70
N PHE A 36 -9.24 3.15 -8.43
CA PHE A 36 -8.95 4.51 -7.98
C PHE A 36 -7.43 4.68 -7.83
N ASN A 37 -6.88 5.74 -8.40
CA ASN A 37 -5.43 5.97 -8.38
C ASN A 37 -5.07 7.44 -8.14
N THR A 38 -4.23 7.68 -7.13
CA THR A 38 -3.69 9.02 -6.83
C THR A 38 -2.38 9.34 -7.54
N HIS A 39 -1.85 8.40 -8.35
CA HIS A 39 -0.54 8.52 -9.01
C HIS A 39 0.64 8.76 -8.06
N GLN A 40 0.55 8.25 -6.82
CA GLN A 40 1.61 8.35 -5.81
C GLN A 40 2.16 6.98 -5.42
N PRO A 41 2.88 6.28 -6.31
CA PRO A 41 3.47 4.99 -5.97
C PRO A 41 4.60 5.15 -4.94
N ARG A 42 4.78 4.15 -4.08
CA ARG A 42 5.83 4.16 -3.05
C ARG A 42 7.24 4.21 -3.65
N ASN A 43 7.43 3.58 -4.81
CA ASN A 43 8.68 3.55 -5.57
C ASN A 43 8.74 4.63 -6.66
N ARG A 44 8.13 5.81 -6.42
CA ARG A 44 8.25 6.96 -7.34
C ARG A 44 9.69 7.40 -7.61
N CYS A 45 10.62 7.09 -6.70
CA CYS A 45 12.04 7.30 -6.96
C CYS A 45 12.45 6.29 -8.02
N ASP A 46 12.83 6.79 -9.20
CA ASP A 46 13.14 6.04 -10.41
C ASP A 46 14.23 4.99 -10.18
N THR A 47 13.79 3.84 -9.67
CA THR A 47 14.63 2.74 -9.23
C THR A 47 14.28 1.54 -10.10
N PRO A 48 15.26 0.96 -10.80
CA PRO A 48 15.01 -0.22 -11.62
C PRO A 48 14.40 -1.34 -10.78
N VAL A 49 13.36 -1.97 -11.30
CA VAL A 49 12.64 -3.01 -10.58
C VAL A 49 13.18 -4.37 -11.02
N TYR A 50 14.15 -4.89 -10.25
CA TYR A 50 14.84 -6.14 -10.55
C TYR A 50 14.07 -7.43 -10.24
N ILE A 51 13.00 -7.34 -9.43
CA ILE A 51 12.32 -8.53 -8.89
C ILE A 51 11.16 -9.06 -9.75
N VAL A 52 10.79 -8.32 -10.81
CA VAL A 52 9.71 -8.75 -11.73
C VAL A 52 10.37 -9.31 -13.00
N PRO A 53 10.17 -10.60 -13.33
CA PRO A 53 10.73 -11.22 -14.54
C PRO A 53 10.41 -10.39 -15.78
N THR A 54 11.29 -10.42 -16.80
CA THR A 54 11.18 -9.68 -18.08
C THR A 54 11.20 -8.15 -18.02
N TRP A 55 11.16 -7.54 -16.84
CA TRP A 55 11.03 -6.09 -16.69
C TRP A 55 12.23 -5.44 -15.97
N GLY A 56 13.39 -6.10 -15.92
CA GLY A 56 14.54 -5.67 -15.09
C GLY A 56 15.18 -4.32 -15.47
N ASN A 57 14.94 -3.85 -16.70
CA ASN A 57 15.49 -2.59 -17.22
C ASN A 57 14.47 -1.43 -17.21
N GLU A 58 13.23 -1.71 -16.85
CA GLU A 58 12.12 -0.74 -16.95
C GLU A 58 11.83 -0.16 -15.55
N SER A 59 11.45 1.12 -15.54
CA SER A 59 11.00 1.82 -14.34
C SER A 59 9.69 1.24 -13.80
N ALA A 60 9.39 1.54 -12.54
CA ALA A 60 8.12 1.16 -11.94
C ALA A 60 6.90 1.80 -12.64
N GLU A 61 7.09 3.02 -13.13
CA GLU A 61 6.06 3.78 -13.83
C GLU A 61 5.73 3.16 -15.19
N GLU A 62 6.74 2.83 -15.99
CA GLU A 62 6.56 2.17 -17.29
C GLU A 62 5.79 0.85 -17.16
N LYS A 63 6.08 0.06 -16.13
CA LYS A 63 5.34 -1.19 -15.83
C LYS A 63 3.86 -0.93 -15.54
N CYS A 64 3.57 0.07 -14.70
CA CYS A 64 2.20 0.42 -14.36
C CYS A 64 1.44 0.95 -15.58
N ASN A 65 2.08 1.79 -16.38
CA ASN A 65 1.51 2.36 -17.61
C ASN A 65 1.23 1.28 -18.66
N ALA A 66 2.16 0.34 -18.88
CA ALA A 66 1.95 -0.77 -19.79
C ALA A 66 0.79 -1.68 -19.34
N SER A 67 0.73 -2.00 -18.05
CA SER A 67 -0.35 -2.81 -17.48
C SER A 67 -1.71 -2.11 -17.59
N ARG A 68 -1.77 -0.81 -17.29
CA ARG A 68 -2.97 0.02 -17.42
C ARG A 68 -3.45 0.10 -18.86
N ALA A 69 -2.55 0.35 -19.82
CA ALA A 69 -2.88 0.40 -21.24
C ALA A 69 -3.43 -0.94 -21.77
N GLY A 70 -2.95 -2.06 -21.23
CA GLY A 70 -3.52 -3.39 -21.50
C GLY A 70 -4.95 -3.52 -20.99
N LEU A 71 -5.19 -3.17 -19.73
CA LEU A 71 -6.49 -3.27 -19.08
C LEU A 71 -7.54 -2.30 -19.65
N GLN A 72 -7.15 -1.11 -20.10
CA GLN A 72 -8.08 -0.15 -20.72
C GLN A 72 -8.72 -0.69 -22.00
N LYS A 73 -8.05 -1.63 -22.69
CA LYS A 73 -8.58 -2.27 -23.90
C LYS A 73 -9.62 -3.35 -23.60
N CYS A 74 -9.71 -3.80 -22.35
CA CYS A 74 -10.54 -4.93 -21.95
C CYS A 74 -12.02 -4.57 -21.74
N GLY A 75 -12.36 -3.29 -21.58
CA GLY A 75 -13.75 -2.81 -21.40
C GLY A 75 -14.43 -3.15 -20.06
N SER A 76 -13.90 -4.10 -19.28
CA SER A 76 -14.44 -4.49 -17.96
C SER A 76 -13.73 -3.81 -16.77
N VAL A 77 -12.73 -2.97 -17.05
CA VAL A 77 -11.92 -2.29 -16.04
C VAL A 77 -11.94 -0.80 -16.32
N HIS A 78 -12.44 -0.03 -15.37
CA HIS A 78 -12.47 1.42 -15.43
C HIS A 78 -11.43 2.01 -14.49
N PHE A 79 -10.83 3.13 -14.89
CA PHE A 79 -9.83 3.83 -14.10
C PHE A 79 -10.36 5.19 -13.73
N ILE A 80 -10.17 5.58 -12.47
CA ILE A 80 -10.47 6.92 -12.01
C ILE A 80 -9.26 7.47 -11.25
N ASP A 81 -8.76 8.61 -11.72
CA ASP A 81 -7.51 9.21 -11.24
C ASP A 81 -7.77 10.22 -10.12
N PHE A 82 -8.38 9.77 -9.02
CA PHE A 82 -8.60 10.57 -7.82
C PHE A 82 -8.34 9.78 -6.52
N GLY A 83 -8.18 10.53 -5.42
CA GLY A 83 -8.02 9.99 -4.07
C GLY A 83 -9.34 9.79 -3.34
N VAL A 84 -9.59 8.55 -2.89
CA VAL A 84 -10.79 8.21 -2.12
C VAL A 84 -10.64 8.64 -0.67
N GLU A 85 -11.53 9.50 -0.19
CA GLU A 85 -11.53 9.97 1.20
C GLU A 85 -12.29 9.04 2.15
N THR A 86 -13.46 8.55 1.71
CA THR A 86 -14.35 7.74 2.56
C THR A 86 -14.95 6.57 1.80
N VAL A 87 -15.16 5.47 2.54
CA VAL A 87 -15.70 4.21 2.02
C VAL A 87 -16.77 3.69 2.98
N PRO A 88 -17.91 4.39 3.13
CA PRO A 88 -18.99 3.92 3.97
C PRO A 88 -19.62 2.65 3.38
N ARG A 89 -19.87 1.66 4.25
CA ARG A 89 -20.76 0.55 3.93
C ARG A 89 -22.18 0.99 4.27
N THR A 90 -23.08 0.94 3.30
CA THR A 90 -24.49 1.32 3.48
C THR A 90 -25.34 0.12 3.84
N PHE A 91 -26.56 0.40 4.32
CA PHE A 91 -27.52 -0.61 4.80
C PHE A 91 -28.02 -1.54 3.68
N ASP A 92 -27.89 -1.11 2.42
CA ASP A 92 -28.14 -1.88 1.21
C ASP A 92 -27.08 -2.97 0.93
N GLY A 93 -26.02 -3.04 1.75
CA GLY A 93 -24.94 -4.00 1.61
C GLY A 93 -23.89 -3.62 0.57
N LEU A 94 -24.06 -2.49 -0.13
CA LEU A 94 -23.11 -1.95 -1.09
C LEU A 94 -22.07 -1.08 -0.39
N ILE A 95 -20.94 -0.93 -1.07
CA ILE A 95 -19.89 -0.01 -0.67
C ILE A 95 -19.95 1.17 -1.62
N HIS A 96 -20.07 2.35 -1.06
CA HIS A 96 -20.06 3.59 -1.82
C HIS A 96 -18.71 4.26 -1.62
N VAL A 97 -18.10 4.68 -2.72
CA VAL A 97 -16.96 5.56 -2.74
C VAL A 97 -17.47 6.92 -3.18
N THR A 98 -17.28 7.92 -2.33
CA THR A 98 -17.70 9.29 -2.62
C THR A 98 -16.48 10.08 -3.08
N ASP A 99 -16.58 10.66 -4.27
CA ASP A 99 -15.73 11.75 -4.73
C ASP A 99 -16.44 13.09 -4.45
N SER A 100 -15.66 14.16 -4.50
CA SER A 100 -16.11 15.56 -4.56
C SER A 100 -17.14 15.84 -5.68
N GLN A 101 -17.20 15.01 -6.73
CA GLN A 101 -18.15 15.19 -7.84
C GLN A 101 -19.07 14.00 -8.13
N GLU A 102 -18.65 12.76 -7.87
CA GLU A 102 -19.44 11.56 -8.22
C GLU A 102 -19.47 10.49 -7.11
N LYS A 103 -20.56 9.73 -7.06
CA LYS A 103 -20.75 8.63 -6.11
C LYS A 103 -20.75 7.32 -6.87
N VAL A 104 -19.76 6.48 -6.60
CA VAL A 104 -19.59 5.17 -7.25
C VAL A 104 -19.95 4.07 -6.25
N ALA A 105 -20.71 3.08 -6.70
CA ALA A 105 -21.10 1.94 -5.86
C ALA A 105 -20.45 0.64 -6.35
N GLY A 106 -20.13 -0.25 -5.41
CA GLY A 106 -19.66 -1.59 -5.73
C GLY A 106 -20.00 -2.62 -4.68
N LYS A 107 -19.93 -3.90 -5.08
CA LYS A 107 -20.28 -5.04 -4.22
C LYS A 107 -19.18 -5.36 -3.20
N LYS A 108 -17.92 -5.15 -3.58
CA LYS A 108 -16.73 -5.42 -2.76
C LYS A 108 -15.72 -4.29 -2.90
N THR A 109 -14.84 -4.17 -1.91
CA THR A 109 -13.71 -3.23 -1.93
C THR A 109 -12.41 -3.95 -1.63
N LEU A 110 -11.36 -3.61 -2.37
CA LEU A 110 -10.00 -4.06 -2.14
C LEU A 110 -9.09 -2.86 -1.88
N LEU A 111 -8.33 -2.92 -0.80
CA LEU A 111 -7.38 -1.88 -0.39
C LEU A 111 -5.98 -2.22 -0.90
N ALA A 112 -5.47 -1.45 -1.85
CA ALA A 112 -4.14 -1.54 -2.44
C ALA A 112 -3.39 -0.19 -2.36
N ILE A 113 -3.67 0.59 -1.30
CA ILE A 113 -3.20 1.98 -1.12
C ILE A 113 -1.71 2.10 -0.75
N GLY A 114 -1.01 0.97 -0.59
CA GLY A 114 0.38 0.95 -0.16
C GLY A 114 0.56 1.50 1.26
N SER A 115 1.72 2.10 1.51
CA SER A 115 2.04 2.69 2.80
C SER A 115 2.96 3.88 2.60
N HIS A 116 2.80 4.91 3.43
CA HIS A 116 3.73 6.03 3.49
C HIS A 116 4.90 5.67 4.41
N LEU A 117 6.13 5.91 3.95
CA LEU A 117 7.28 5.85 4.85
C LEU A 117 7.29 7.11 5.70
N GLN A 118 6.89 7.00 6.96
CA GLN A 118 7.21 8.02 7.95
C GLN A 118 8.71 7.88 8.24
N VAL A 119 9.49 8.86 7.80
CA VAL A 119 10.86 9.01 8.29
C VAL A 119 10.74 9.77 9.59
N ASN A 120 10.77 9.04 10.69
CA ASN A 120 10.72 9.62 12.04
C ASN A 120 11.92 10.56 12.23
N GLU A 121 11.79 11.47 13.20
CA GLU A 121 12.68 12.55 13.70
C GLU A 121 14.19 12.25 13.86
N TRP A 122 14.68 11.08 13.44
CA TRP A 122 16.10 10.71 13.44
C TRP A 122 16.98 11.63 12.57
N LEU A 123 16.44 12.19 11.49
CA LEU A 123 17.15 13.22 10.72
C LEU A 123 17.20 14.58 11.45
N ASP A 124 16.17 14.91 12.24
CA ASP A 124 16.18 16.10 13.09
C ASP A 124 17.17 15.95 14.27
N LEU A 125 17.30 14.74 14.83
CA LEU A 125 18.30 14.40 15.85
C LEU A 125 19.74 14.42 15.32
N LEU A 126 19.96 14.02 14.06
CA LEU A 126 21.28 14.15 13.41
C LEU A 126 21.61 15.62 13.07
N SER A 127 20.59 16.44 12.80
CA SER A 127 20.72 17.88 12.53
C SER A 127 20.94 18.70 13.81
N ALA A 128 20.48 18.21 14.97
CA ALA A 128 20.61 18.88 16.26
C ALA A 128 21.98 18.71 16.95
N GLY A 129 22.91 17.94 16.37
CA GLY A 129 24.19 17.59 16.99
C GLY A 129 23.98 16.61 18.14
N SER A 130 24.45 15.37 17.98
CA SER A 130 24.24 14.33 19.00
C SER A 130 24.76 14.76 20.39
N PRO A 131 23.96 14.66 21.47
CA PRO A 131 24.53 14.71 22.80
C PRO A 131 25.45 13.49 22.99
N PRO A 132 26.60 13.64 23.68
CA PRO A 132 27.53 12.53 23.88
C PRO A 132 26.82 11.40 24.62
N ILE A 133 26.72 10.24 24.00
CA ILE A 133 26.20 9.03 24.62
C ILE A 133 27.21 8.61 25.69
N GLN A 134 26.94 8.92 26.96
CA GLN A 134 27.65 8.26 28.06
C GLN A 134 27.06 6.86 28.26
N LEU A 135 27.76 5.86 27.73
CA LEU A 135 27.53 4.45 28.05
C LEU A 135 27.95 4.20 29.51
N GLN A 136 27.00 4.25 30.45
CA GLN A 136 27.21 3.65 31.77
C GLN A 136 27.13 2.13 31.65
N ILE A 137 28.28 1.47 31.50
CA ILE A 137 28.39 0.04 31.66
C ILE A 137 28.22 -0.28 33.14
N LYS A 138 27.04 -0.74 33.54
CA LYS A 138 26.79 -1.26 34.89
C LYS A 138 27.36 -2.68 34.94
N LEU A 139 28.60 -2.83 35.40
CA LEU A 139 29.18 -4.13 35.72
C LEU A 139 28.40 -4.72 36.91
N ASN A 140 27.58 -5.73 36.66
CA ASN A 140 26.99 -6.52 37.74
C ASN A 140 28.11 -7.26 38.47
N SER A 141 28.35 -6.89 39.72
CA SER A 141 29.23 -7.60 40.64
C SER A 141 28.79 -9.06 40.77
N ILE A 142 29.71 -9.98 40.52
CA ILE A 142 29.56 -11.42 40.77
C ILE A 142 29.29 -11.61 42.28
N PRO A 143 28.25 -12.36 42.70
CA PRO A 143 28.05 -12.64 44.12
C PRO A 143 29.19 -13.54 44.62
N SER A 144 30.00 -13.01 45.54
CA SER A 144 30.98 -13.76 46.31
C SER A 144 30.24 -14.67 47.29
N ASN A 145 29.99 -15.92 46.91
CA ASN A 145 29.53 -16.94 47.85
C ASN A 145 30.50 -18.12 47.79
N LEU A 146 31.62 -17.96 48.49
CA LEU A 146 32.46 -19.06 48.96
C LEU A 146 32.61 -18.85 50.46
N ASP A 147 31.55 -19.15 51.21
CA ASP A 147 31.69 -19.47 52.62
C ASP A 147 31.60 -20.99 52.76
N GLY A 148 32.65 -21.55 53.37
CA GLY A 148 32.93 -22.97 53.35
C GLY A 148 32.12 -23.74 54.37
N THR A 149 31.77 -24.99 54.07
CA THR A 149 31.48 -25.96 55.12
C THR A 149 31.75 -27.41 54.68
N LYS A 150 32.80 -27.96 55.30
CA LYS A 150 33.00 -29.36 55.76
C LYS A 150 33.32 -30.48 54.76
N ARG A 151 34.61 -30.86 54.83
CA ARG A 151 35.15 -32.22 55.00
C ARG A 151 34.09 -33.32 55.20
N ASN A 152 34.12 -34.31 54.31
CA ASN A 152 34.50 -35.71 54.61
C ASN A 152 35.01 -36.38 53.33
#